data_AF-A0A2N2T2R6-F1
#
_entry.id   AF-A0A2N2T2R6-F1
#
_cell.length_a   1.000
_cell.length_b   1.000
_cell.length_c   1.000
_cell.angle_alpha   90.00
_cell.angle_beta   90.00
_cell.angle_gamma   90.00
#
_symmetry.space_group_name_H-M   'P 1'
#
loop_
_entity.id
_entity.type
_entity.pdbx_description
1 polymer ?
#
loop_
_entity_poly.entity_id
_entity_poly.type
_entity_poly.pdbx_seq_one_letter_code
_entity_poly.pdbx_strand_id
1 'polypeptide(L)' 'MNLTEQLLTALKKHGARQIFGIPGDFALPYFRIIEESQILPLYTLSHEPGV' A
#
# COMPACT_ATOMS: atom_id res chain seq x y z
N MET A 1 6.87 -13.34 7.45
CA MET A 1 5.98 -12.17 7.35
C MET A 1 6.77 -10.93 7.75
N ASN A 2 7.07 -10.05 6.80
CA ASN A 2 7.79 -8.80 7.07
C ASN A 2 6.86 -7.76 7.72
N LEU A 3 7.42 -6.61 8.15
CA LEU A 3 6.64 -5.55 8.81
C LEU A 3 5.51 -5.03 7.91
N THR A 4 5.78 -4.83 6.64
CA THR A 4 4.78 -4.36 5.66
C THR A 4 3.62 -5.34 5.53
N GLU A 5 3.88 -6.63 5.35
CA GLU A 5 2.84 -7.66 5.27
C GLU A 5 1.99 -7.74 6.55
N GLN A 6 2.61 -7.60 7.72
CA GLN A 6 1.89 -7.54 9.00
C GLN A 6 0.97 -6.32 9.07
N LEU A 7 1.46 -5.14 8.66
CA LEU A 7 0.64 -3.93 8.59
C LEU A 7 -0.54 -4.10 7.62
N LEU A 8 -0.29 -4.61 6.41
CA LEU A 8 -1.34 -4.84 5.40
C LEU A 8 -2.41 -5.82 5.88
N THR A 9 -1.99 -6.90 6.55
CA THR A 9 -2.90 -7.88 7.15
C THR A 9 -3.72 -7.26 8.27
N ALA A 10 -3.11 -6.45 9.14
CA ALA A 10 -3.81 -5.73 10.20
C ALA A 10 -4.85 -4.76 9.62
N LEU A 11 -4.47 -3.93 8.64
CA LEU A 11 -5.39 -3.02 7.96
C LEU A 11 -6.59 -3.76 7.35
N LYS A 12 -6.34 -4.86 6.63
CA LYS A 12 -7.40 -5.71 6.07
C LYS A 12 -8.31 -6.28 7.15
N LYS A 13 -7.75 -6.79 8.26
CA LYS A 13 -8.50 -7.30 9.41
C LYS A 13 -9.38 -6.22 10.04
N HIS A 14 -8.94 -4.96 10.00
CA HIS A 14 -9.70 -3.80 10.47
C HIS A 14 -10.65 -3.20 9.41
N GLY A 15 -10.84 -3.87 8.27
CA GLY A 15 -11.86 -3.52 7.27
C GLY A 15 -11.37 -2.67 6.11
N ALA A 16 -10.07 -2.40 6.00
CA ALA A 16 -9.51 -1.79 4.81
C ALA A 16 -9.74 -2.69 3.58
N ARG A 17 -10.10 -2.08 2.44
CA ARG A 17 -10.46 -2.81 1.22
C ARG A 17 -9.49 -2.61 0.07
N GLN A 18 -8.69 -1.56 0.13
CA GLN A 18 -7.80 -1.11 -0.93
C GLN A 18 -6.81 -0.08 -0.40
N ILE A 19 -5.73 0.13 -1.13
CA ILE A 19 -4.69 1.13 -0.88
C ILE A 19 -4.66 2.07 -2.07
N PHE A 20 -4.63 3.37 -1.78
CA PHE A 20 -4.38 4.42 -2.76
C PHE A 20 -3.03 5.05 -2.47
N GLY A 21 -2.26 5.38 -3.50
CA GLY A 21 -1.00 6.09 -3.31
C GLY A 21 -0.24 6.37 -4.59
N ILE A 22 0.82 7.15 -4.47
CA ILE A 22 1.74 7.48 -5.56
C ILE A 22 3.14 7.08 -5.08
N PRO A 23 3.90 6.30 -5.87
CA PRO A 23 5.22 5.86 -5.48
C PRO A 23 6.22 7.01 -5.52
N GLY A 24 7.23 6.93 -4.65
CA GLY A 24 8.42 7.77 -4.68
C GLY A 24 9.60 6.99 -4.10
N ASP A 25 10.84 7.44 -4.32
CA ASP A 25 12.07 6.68 -4.11
C ASP A 25 12.13 5.94 -2.76
N PHE A 26 11.77 6.63 -1.66
CA PHE A 26 11.77 6.05 -0.32
C PHE A 26 10.59 5.08 -0.07
N ALA A 27 9.49 5.23 -0.80
CA ALA A 27 8.30 4.39 -0.69
C ALA A 27 8.35 3.19 -1.66
N LEU A 28 9.24 3.16 -2.66
CA LEU A 28 9.33 2.07 -3.64
C LEU A 28 9.45 0.67 -2.99
N PRO A 29 10.27 0.45 -1.94
CA PRO A 29 10.32 -0.87 -1.28
C PRO A 29 8.99 -1.27 -0.64
N TYR A 30 8.22 -0.31 -0.13
CA TYR A 30 6.90 -0.54 0.46
C TYR A 30 5.85 -0.88 -0.62
N PHE A 31 5.82 -0.10 -1.70
CA PHE A 31 4.93 -0.33 -2.85
C PHE A 31 5.18 -1.69 -3.51
N ARG A 32 6.45 -2.08 -3.64
CA ARG A 32 6.82 -3.41 -4.15
C ARG A 32 6.19 -4.53 -3.33
N ILE A 33 6.25 -4.46 -2.01
CA ILE A 33 5.65 -5.51 -1.15
C ILE A 33 4.12 -5.49 -1.25
N ILE A 34 3.49 -4.31 -1.36
CA ILE A 34 2.03 -4.23 -1.57
C ILE A 34 1.64 -4.95 -2.87
N GLU A 35 2.35 -4.65 -3.96
CA GLU A 35 2.10 -5.24 -5.27
C GLU A 35 2.40 -6.75 -5.29
N GLU A 36 3.51 -7.21 -4.72
CA GLU A 36 3.86 -8.64 -4.71
C GLU A 36 2.93 -9.46 -3.80
N SER A 37 2.51 -8.92 -2.65
CA SER A 37 1.74 -9.66 -1.65
C SER A 37 0.25 -9.80 -1.98
N GLN A 38 -0.32 -8.88 -2.77
CA GLN A 38 -1.74 -8.87 -3.14
C GLN A 38 -2.72 -8.94 -1.95
N ILE A 39 -2.28 -8.52 -0.75
CA ILE A 39 -3.12 -8.57 0.46
C ILE A 39 -4.30 -7.59 0.35
N LEU A 40 -4.01 -6.38 -0.16
CA LEU A 40 -4.98 -5.34 -0.49
C LEU A 40 -4.72 -4.86 -1.94
N PRO A 41 -5.76 -4.62 -2.76
CA PRO A 41 -5.63 -4.00 -4.06
C PRO A 41 -4.95 -2.63 -3.96
N LEU A 42 -3.99 -2.36 -4.86
CA LEU A 42 -3.29 -1.09 -4.97
C LEU A 42 -3.84 -0.31 -6.18
N TYR A 43 -4.25 0.94 -5.95
CA TYR A 43 -4.65 1.88 -7.00
C TYR A 43 -3.73 3.10 -6.96
N THR A 44 -3.05 3.37 -8.07
CA THR A 44 -2.25 4.59 -8.22
C THR A 44 -3.11 5.73 -8.76
N LEU A 45 -2.77 6.96 -8.36
CA LEU A 45 -3.42 8.19 -8.80
C LEU A 45 -2.40 9.10 -9.50
N SER A 46 -2.87 10.13 -10.21
CA SER A 46 -1.99 11.00 -11.00
C SER A 46 -1.26 12.05 -10.16
N HIS A 47 -1.88 12.54 -9.09
CA HIS A 47 -1.31 13.60 -8.25
C HIS A 47 -1.87 13.49 -6.84
N GLU A 48 -1.02 13.68 -5.82
CA GLU A 48 -1.51 13.99 -4.48
C GLU A 48 -2.14 15.39 -4.51
N PRO A 49 -3.33 15.60 -3.91
CA PRO A 49 -3.88 16.93 -3.83
C PRO A 49 -2.90 17.88 -3.12
N GLY A 50 -2.42 18.90 -3.84
CA GLY A 50 -1.79 20.05 -3.20
C GLY A 50 -2.86 20.76 -2.38
N VAL A 51 -2.65 20.83 -1.06
CA VAL A 51 -3.46 21.66 -0.16
C VAL A 51 -3.14 23.13 -0.41
#